data_AF-A0A3N5UR31-F1
#
_entry.id   AF-A0A3N5UR31-F1
#
_cell.length_a   1.000
_cell.length_b   1.000
_cell.length_c   1.000
_cell.angle_alpha   90.00
_cell.angle_beta   90.00
_cell.angle_gamma   90.00
#
_symmetry.space_group_name_H-M   'P 1'
#
loop_
_entity.id
_entity.type
_entity.pdbx_description
1 polymer ?
#
loop_
_entity_poly.entity_id
_entity_poly.type
_entity_poly.pdbx_seq_one_letter_code
_entity_poly.pdbx_strand_id
1 'polypeptide(L)' 'MNIKDLIINKVAKFAYCTDGALWYEVDGFRFPVPFSETVGACFMPEHKAINLMRWIRKQLEENA' A
#
# COMPACT_ATOMS: atom_id res chain seq x y z
N MET A 1 10.03 -16.17 1.31
CA MET A 1 9.53 -15.32 2.41
C MET A 1 8.08 -14.96 2.12
N ASN A 2 7.16 -15.23 3.03
CA ASN A 2 5.74 -14.98 2.79
C ASN A 2 5.40 -13.55 3.23
N ILE A 3 5.18 -12.65 2.27
CA ILE A 3 4.85 -11.24 2.51
C ILE A 3 3.62 -11.08 3.42
N LYS A 4 2.68 -12.04 3.42
CA LYS A 4 1.51 -12.03 4.28
C LYS A 4 1.89 -11.95 5.75
N ASP A 5 2.89 -12.71 6.17
CA ASP A 5 3.33 -12.77 7.57
C ASP A 5 3.94 -11.44 8.02
N LEU A 6 4.48 -10.66 7.08
CA LEU A 6 5.08 -9.36 7.36
C LEU A 6 4.06 -8.24 7.52
N ILE A 7 2.83 -8.40 7.02
CA ILE A 7 1.84 -7.30 6.94
C ILE A 7 0.52 -7.58 7.65
N ILE A 8 0.25 -8.84 8.06
CA ILE A 8 -1.07 -9.27 8.53
C ILE A 8 -1.60 -8.48 9.74
N ASN A 9 -0.73 -8.07 10.66
CA ASN A 9 -1.09 -7.31 11.86
C ASN A 9 -0.66 -5.84 11.79
N LYS A 10 -0.32 -5.33 10.59
CA LYS A 10 0.16 -3.97 10.40
C LYS A 10 -0.90 -3.06 9.82
N VAL A 11 -0.73 -1.76 10.07
CA VAL A 11 -1.57 -0.70 9.55
C VAL A 11 -0.78 0.10 8.53
N ALA A 12 -1.36 0.30 7.35
CA ALA A 12 -0.87 1.20 6.33
C ALA A 12 -1.49 2.58 6.55
N LYS A 13 -0.65 3.61 6.59
CA LYS A 13 -1.09 5.00 6.77
C LYS A 13 -0.88 5.79 5.49
N PHE A 14 -1.87 6.59 5.13
CA PHE A 14 -1.75 7.54 4.03
C PHE A 14 -0.64 8.55 4.35
N ALA A 15 0.29 8.72 3.41
CA ALA A 15 1.40 9.65 3.53
C ALA A 15 1.14 10.92 2.72
N TYR A 16 0.92 10.79 1.42
CA TYR A 16 0.66 11.90 0.49
C TYR A 16 0.10 11.35 -0.83
N CYS A 17 -0.32 12.25 -1.73
CA CYS A 17 -0.65 11.89 -3.11
C CYS A 17 0.16 12.76 -4.09
N THR A 18 0.76 12.12 -5.09
CA THR A 18 1.53 12.76 -6.16
C THR A 18 1.63 11.79 -7.32
N ASP A 19 1.87 12.32 -8.53
CA ASP A 19 2.18 11.52 -9.73
C ASP A 19 1.13 10.46 -10.06
N GLY A 20 -0.15 10.78 -9.82
CA GLY A 20 -1.27 9.90 -10.13
C GLY A 20 -1.44 8.71 -9.18
N ALA A 21 -0.87 8.77 -7.96
CA ALA A 21 -0.99 7.70 -6.96
C ALA A 21 -1.26 8.23 -5.53
N LEU A 22 -1.93 7.41 -4.74
CA LEU A 22 -1.99 7.52 -3.28
C LEU A 22 -0.78 6.79 -2.70
N TRP A 23 0.04 7.46 -1.90
CA TRP A 23 1.19 6.84 -1.25
C TRP A 23 0.84 6.44 0.18
N TYR A 24 1.07 5.18 0.50
CA TYR A 24 0.90 4.60 1.82
C TYR A 24 2.24 4.15 2.40
N GLU A 25 2.34 4.18 3.73
CA GLU A 25 3.51 3.71 4.48
C GLU A 25 3.11 2.65 5.50
N VAL A 26 3.89 1.57 5.57
CA VAL A 26 3.82 0.52 6.59
C VAL A 26 5.23 0.29 7.11
N ASP A 27 5.49 0.59 8.39
CA ASP A 27 6.80 0.40 9.05
C ASP A 27 7.99 0.93 8.22
N GLY A 28 7.88 2.14 7.68
CA GLY A 28 8.92 2.77 6.86
C GLY A 28 9.00 2.27 5.41
N PHE A 29 8.21 1.26 5.03
CA PHE A 29 8.06 0.85 3.63
C PHE A 29 6.93 1.63 2.95
N ARG A 30 7.29 2.42 1.93
CA ARG A 30 6.32 3.18 1.12
C ARG A 30 5.97 2.45 -0.16
N PHE A 31 4.69 2.51 -0.53
CA PHE A 31 4.19 1.94 -1.77
C PHE A 31 3.06 2.79 -2.36
N PRO A 32 2.95 2.86 -3.69
CA PRO A 32 1.91 3.61 -4.39
C PRO A 32 0.68 2.74 -4.65
N VAL A 33 -0.49 3.37 -4.60
CA VAL A 33 -1.76 2.86 -5.12
C VAL A 33 -2.20 3.78 -6.26
N PRO A 34 -2.12 3.35 -7.54
CA PRO A 34 -2.45 4.20 -8.69
C PRO A 34 -3.92 4.61 -8.69
N PHE A 35 -4.24 5.87 -9.01
CA PHE A 35 -5.63 6.37 -9.08
C PHE A 35 -6.49 5.60 -10.09
N SER A 36 -5.88 5.05 -11.15
CA SER A 36 -6.57 4.18 -12.11
C SER A 36 -7.13 2.90 -11.47
N GLU A 37 -6.55 2.45 -10.36
CA GLU A 37 -6.99 1.28 -9.59
C GLU A 37 -7.86 1.65 -8.38
N THR A 38 -8.16 2.94 -8.15
CA THR A 38 -8.99 3.40 -7.02
C THR A 38 -10.45 3.65 -7.39
N VAL A 39 -10.85 3.40 -8.65
CA VAL A 39 -12.21 3.70 -9.14
C VAL A 39 -13.27 2.93 -8.34
N GLY A 40 -14.21 3.65 -7.72
CA GLY A 40 -15.30 3.07 -6.93
C GLY A 40 -14.91 2.64 -5.51
N ALA A 41 -13.65 2.80 -5.11
CA ALA A 41 -13.16 2.50 -3.78
C ALA A 41 -13.07 3.76 -2.91
N CYS A 42 -13.26 3.58 -1.60
CA CYS A 42 -12.99 4.62 -0.60
C CYS A 42 -11.69 4.29 0.12
N PHE A 43 -10.71 5.18 0.00
CA PHE A 43 -9.42 5.07 0.67
C PHE A 43 -9.40 5.95 1.91
N MET A 44 -9.31 5.30 3.06
CA MET A 44 -9.25 5.95 4.36
C MET A 44 -7.80 6.30 4.71
N PRO A 45 -7.57 7.23 5.66
CA PRO A 45 -6.23 7.55 6.13
C PRO A 45 -5.47 6.33 6.66
N GLU A 46 -6.17 5.32 7.16
CA GLU A 46 -5.59 4.07 7.65
C GLU A 46 -6.31 2.85 7.06
N HIS A 47 -5.52 1.82 6.71
CA HIS A 47 -6.02 0.52 6.29
C HIS A 47 -5.23 -0.59 6.96
N LYS A 48 -5.84 -1.77 7.15
CA LYS A 48 -5.07 -2.98 7.42
C LYS A 48 -4.13 -3.21 6.23
N ALA A 49 -2.82 -3.35 6.48
CA ALA A 49 -1.83 -3.47 5.42
C ALA A 49 -2.10 -4.69 4.51
N ILE A 50 -2.70 -5.75 5.06
CA ILE A 50 -3.14 -6.91 4.28
C ILE A 50 -4.15 -6.58 3.17
N ASN A 51 -5.00 -5.55 3.35
CA ASN A 51 -5.93 -5.12 2.30
C ASN A 51 -5.21 -4.43 1.13
N LEU A 52 -4.00 -3.94 1.37
CA LEU A 52 -3.16 -3.29 0.36
C LEU A 52 -2.02 -4.21 -0.14
N MET A 53 -2.05 -5.49 0.23
CA MET A 53 -1.00 -6.49 -0.04
C MET A 53 -0.60 -6.56 -1.53
N ARG A 54 -1.57 -6.39 -2.44
CA ARG A 54 -1.32 -6.40 -3.89
C ARG A 54 -0.27 -5.35 -4.28
N TRP A 55 -0.42 -4.13 -3.80
CA TRP A 55 0.48 -3.02 -4.14
C TRP A 55 1.79 -3.08 -3.36
N ILE A 56 1.76 -3.54 -2.10
CA ILE A 56 2.98 -3.80 -1.31
C ILE A 56 3.85 -4.83 -2.03
N ARG A 57 3.26 -5.93 -2.50
CA ARG A 57 3.97 -6.98 -3.25
C ARG A 57 4.57 -6.42 -4.54
N LYS A 58 3.76 -5.70 -5.34
CA LYS A 58 4.22 -5.10 -6.60
C LYS A 58 5.43 -4.19 -6.36
N GLN A 59 5.38 -3.33 -5.35
CA GLN A 59 6.49 -2.43 -5.03
C GLN A 59 7.75 -3.18 -4.56
N LEU A 60 7.60 -4.28 -3.81
CA LEU A 60 8.74 -5.12 -3.42
C LEU A 60 9.39 -5.80 -4.62
N GLU A 61 8.60 -6.22 -5.61
CA GLU A 61 9.10 -6.83 -6.85
C GLU A 61 9.80 -5.80 -7.75
N GLU A 62 9.33 -4.55 -7.78
CA GLU A 62 9.97 -3.45 -8.55
C GLU A 62 11.26 -2.91 -7.89
N ASN A 63 11.41 -3.06 -6.57
CA ASN A 63 12.58 -2.62 -5.81
C ASN A 63 13.67 -3.71 -5.65
N ALA A 64 13.45 -4.92 -6.17
CA ALA A 64 14.35 -6.06 -6.09
C ALA A 64 15.28 -6.15 -7.32
#